data_AF-A0A9E2U8W1-F1
#
_entry.id   AF-A0A9E2U8W1-F1
#
_cell.length_a   1.000
_cell.length_b   1.000
_cell.length_c   1.000
_cell.angle_alpha   90.00
_cell.angle_beta   90.00
_cell.angle_gamma   90.00
#
_symmetry.space_group_name_H-M   'P 1'
#
loop_
_entity.id
_entity.type
_entity.pdbx_description
1 polymer ?
#
loop_
_entity_poly.entity_id
_entity_poly.type
_entity_poly.pdbx_seq_one_letter_code
_entity_poly.pdbx_strand_id
1 'polypeptide(L)'
;MAGAQPCWKLLGAGSVGGQVLTGIPVVRALRKDPRWCDKAAIWPFETGLCPSAGAHVVFAEVYPSLWRHGDEKPKDKAQVRAVVKFFADRDHAGDLARFFAGDPDLTREQRYRVESEEAWTLGVIARAQRPIPVRSATAERGQADDRYAYLRDPAEISRRSLALIRAEADLTRFPRELRPLALRLAHTAGDSAIVDGLAWSPGAVAAGRRALAAGAPILVDTAMVAAGISGARFASDNAILCALRDPRTAELATALGTTRSAAAVELWRPYLAGAIVAIGNAPTALYHLLEIIATGAAKPALILGFPVGFVGAGEAKAALAAFGRGVAYITLHGRRGGSALAAAAVNALASTG
;
A
#
# COMPACT_ATOMS: atom_id res chain seq x y z
N MET A 1 -9.86 -9.41 22.45
CA MET A 1 -8.72 -9.13 21.56
C MET A 1 -9.04 -7.88 20.75
N ALA A 2 -8.57 -6.71 21.18
CA ALA A 2 -8.60 -5.50 20.36
C ALA A 2 -7.15 -5.22 19.95
N GLY A 3 -6.78 -5.47 18.68
CA GLY A 3 -5.43 -5.16 18.22
C GLY A 3 -4.95 -5.93 16.99
N ALA A 4 -5.30 -7.22 16.85
CA ALA A 4 -4.90 -7.99 15.68
C ALA A 4 -5.61 -7.44 14.43
N GLN A 5 -4.83 -7.18 13.38
CA GLN A 5 -5.30 -6.65 12.11
C GLN A 5 -5.01 -7.66 11.00
N PRO A 6 -5.85 -7.76 9.97
CA PRO A 6 -5.63 -8.69 8.87
C PRO A 6 -4.34 -8.38 8.11
N CYS A 7 -3.63 -9.42 7.64
CA CYS A 7 -2.33 -9.33 6.93
C CYS A 7 -2.40 -8.64 5.54
N TRP A 8 -3.59 -8.21 5.12
CA TRP A 8 -3.84 -7.36 3.94
C TRP A 8 -4.31 -5.94 4.29
N LYS A 9 -4.21 -5.48 5.55
CA LYS A 9 -4.57 -4.12 5.96
C LYS A 9 -3.60 -3.09 5.36
N LEU A 10 -4.00 -2.41 4.28
CA LEU A 10 -3.15 -1.43 3.58
C LEU A 10 -3.17 0.00 4.18
N LEU A 11 -3.95 0.26 5.23
CA LEU A 11 -3.97 1.57 5.91
C LEU A 11 -4.42 1.51 7.39
N GLY A 12 -3.90 2.41 8.23
CA GLY A 12 -4.25 2.60 9.65
C GLY A 12 -3.21 2.02 10.62
N ALA A 13 -3.45 2.13 11.94
CA ALA A 13 -2.60 1.47 12.93
C ALA A 13 -2.61 -0.06 12.70
N GLY A 14 -1.42 -0.66 12.58
CA GLY A 14 -1.26 -2.06 12.16
C GLY A 14 -1.42 -2.30 10.66
N SER A 15 -1.16 -1.30 9.82
CA SER A 15 -1.11 -1.50 8.37
C SER A 15 0.13 -2.30 7.94
N VAL A 16 -0.11 -3.28 7.08
CA VAL A 16 0.81 -4.25 6.49
C VAL A 16 1.05 -3.99 5.01
N GLY A 17 0.75 -2.78 4.51
CA GLY A 17 1.03 -2.40 3.11
C GLY A 17 2.50 -2.53 2.70
N GLY A 18 3.42 -2.45 3.67
CA GLY A 18 4.82 -2.80 3.48
C GLY A 18 5.04 -4.29 3.16
N GLN A 19 4.28 -5.22 3.73
CA GLN A 19 4.49 -6.65 3.47
C GLN A 19 4.22 -7.02 2.01
N VAL A 20 3.19 -6.47 1.37
CA VAL A 20 2.88 -6.78 -0.03
C VAL A 20 3.90 -6.15 -1.00
N LEU A 21 4.43 -4.96 -0.67
CA LEU A 21 5.32 -4.21 -1.56
C LEU A 21 6.81 -4.47 -1.32
N THR A 22 7.22 -4.77 -0.08
CA THR A 22 8.63 -4.97 0.30
C THR A 22 8.89 -6.29 1.02
N GLY A 23 7.92 -6.87 1.73
CA GLY A 23 8.09 -8.14 2.45
C GLY A 23 8.07 -9.38 1.55
N ILE A 24 6.94 -9.63 0.88
CA ILE A 24 6.69 -10.80 0.03
C ILE A 24 7.70 -10.89 -1.12
N PRO A 25 8.06 -9.80 -1.83
CA PRO A 25 9.12 -9.85 -2.84
C PRO A 25 10.48 -10.28 -2.25
N VAL A 26 10.83 -9.80 -1.06
CA VAL A 26 12.09 -10.17 -0.37
C VAL A 26 12.05 -11.62 0.09
N VAL A 27 10.97 -12.08 0.71
CA VAL A 27 10.79 -13.51 1.08
C VAL A 27 10.89 -14.40 -0.16
N ARG A 28 10.27 -14.00 -1.27
CA ARG A 28 10.37 -14.72 -2.54
C ARG A 28 11.79 -14.73 -3.10
N ALA A 29 12.53 -13.63 -2.99
CA ALA A 29 13.93 -13.55 -3.42
C ALA A 29 14.82 -14.46 -2.55
N LEU A 30 14.68 -14.41 -1.23
CA LEU A 30 15.41 -15.26 -0.28
C LEU A 30 15.11 -16.74 -0.48
N ARG A 31 13.84 -17.08 -0.75
CA ARG A 31 13.43 -18.45 -1.10
C ARG A 31 14.09 -18.95 -2.39
N LYS A 32 14.30 -18.07 -3.36
CA LYS A 32 14.94 -18.42 -4.63
C LYS A 32 16.47 -18.31 -4.59
N ASP A 33 17.03 -17.94 -3.45
CA ASP A 33 18.47 -17.80 -3.30
C ASP A 33 19.14 -19.19 -3.42
N PRO A 34 20.08 -19.38 -4.36
CA PRO A 34 20.72 -20.68 -4.60
C PRO A 34 21.43 -21.26 -3.36
N ARG A 35 21.76 -20.44 -2.37
CA ARG A 35 22.42 -20.90 -1.13
C ARG A 35 21.50 -21.72 -0.23
N TRP A 36 20.19 -21.48 -0.31
CA TRP A 36 19.23 -22.03 0.66
C TRP A 36 17.96 -22.57 0.01
N CYS A 37 17.76 -22.45 -1.30
CA CYS A 37 16.50 -22.80 -1.98
C CYS A 37 16.02 -24.23 -1.70
N ASP A 38 16.94 -25.19 -1.60
CA ASP A 38 16.61 -26.61 -1.35
C ASP A 38 16.45 -26.93 0.15
N LYS A 39 16.77 -25.97 1.02
CA LYS A 39 16.75 -26.11 2.48
C LYS A 39 15.88 -25.05 3.16
N ALA A 40 15.08 -24.32 2.38
CA ALA A 40 14.21 -23.27 2.89
C ALA A 40 12.74 -23.65 2.72
N ALA A 41 11.92 -23.30 3.71
CA ALA A 41 10.48 -23.53 3.65
C ALA A 41 9.69 -22.30 4.11
N ILE A 42 8.50 -22.11 3.56
CA ILE A 42 7.51 -21.14 4.01
C ILE A 42 6.53 -21.86 4.94
N TRP A 43 6.57 -21.53 6.22
CA TRP A 43 5.65 -22.05 7.21
C TRP A 43 4.39 -21.15 7.29
N PRO A 44 3.19 -21.72 7.50
CA PRO A 44 2.88 -23.16 7.61
C PRO A 44 2.61 -23.86 6.27
N PHE A 45 2.62 -23.15 5.15
CA PHE A 45 2.15 -23.66 3.86
C PHE A 45 2.86 -24.91 3.33
N GLU A 46 4.14 -25.09 3.67
CA GLU A 46 4.97 -26.19 3.15
C GLU A 46 5.30 -27.25 4.19
N THR A 47 5.02 -26.94 5.45
CA THR A 47 5.46 -27.73 6.61
C THR A 47 4.30 -28.15 7.51
N GLY A 48 3.10 -27.60 7.27
CA GLY A 48 1.99 -27.61 8.21
C GLY A 48 2.34 -26.85 9.51
N LEU A 49 1.42 -26.90 10.48
CA LEU A 49 1.68 -26.47 11.86
C LEU A 49 2.52 -27.51 12.64
N CYS A 50 3.63 -27.92 12.05
CA CYS A 50 4.59 -28.87 12.60
C CYS A 50 6.01 -28.30 12.46
N PRO A 51 6.97 -28.74 13.29
CA PRO A 51 8.38 -28.43 13.07
C PRO A 51 8.82 -28.91 11.70
N SER A 52 9.50 -28.07 10.92
CA SER A 52 10.02 -28.46 9.61
C SER A 52 11.06 -29.57 9.76
N ALA A 53 10.77 -30.77 9.26
CA ALA A 53 11.65 -31.94 9.40
C ALA A 53 12.89 -31.91 8.49
N GLY A 54 13.02 -30.92 7.59
CA GLY A 54 14.12 -30.86 6.63
C GLY A 54 14.57 -29.46 6.19
N ALA A 55 13.91 -28.39 6.64
CA ALA A 55 14.37 -27.03 6.32
C ALA A 55 15.38 -26.53 7.35
N HIS A 56 16.48 -25.97 6.86
CA HIS A 56 17.48 -25.26 7.66
C HIS A 56 17.09 -23.78 7.87
N VAL A 57 16.25 -23.23 6.97
CA VAL A 57 15.74 -21.86 7.04
C VAL A 57 14.23 -21.90 6.90
N VAL A 58 13.50 -21.32 7.86
CA VAL A 58 12.04 -21.25 7.80
C VAL A 58 11.60 -19.80 7.78
N PHE A 59 10.84 -19.42 6.76
CA PHE A 59 10.17 -18.13 6.70
C PHE A 59 8.82 -18.27 7.39
N ALA A 60 8.63 -17.52 8.47
CA ALA A 60 7.41 -17.53 9.27
C ALA A 60 6.94 -16.10 9.57
N GLU A 61 5.63 -15.92 9.68
CA GLU A 61 5.05 -14.66 10.12
C GLU A 61 5.25 -14.48 11.63
N VAL A 62 5.63 -13.27 12.03
CA VAL A 62 5.74 -12.86 13.43
C VAL A 62 4.89 -11.63 13.68
N TYR A 63 4.36 -11.49 14.90
CA TYR A 63 3.60 -10.32 15.31
C TYR A 63 4.26 -9.62 16.50
N PRO A 64 5.21 -8.68 16.26
CA PRO A 64 6.11 -8.18 17.30
C PRO A 64 5.45 -7.58 18.54
N SER A 65 4.23 -7.07 18.41
CA SER A 65 3.47 -6.51 19.53
C SER A 65 3.02 -7.53 20.59
N LEU A 66 3.14 -8.84 20.36
CA LEU A 66 2.83 -9.86 21.38
C LEU A 66 3.94 -10.03 22.42
N TRP A 67 5.16 -9.62 22.11
CA TRP A 67 6.30 -9.76 23.01
C TRP A 67 6.48 -8.49 23.85
N ARG A 68 6.69 -8.68 25.15
CA ARG A 68 7.11 -7.56 26.01
C ARG A 68 8.49 -7.09 25.58
N HIS A 69 8.63 -5.78 25.45
CA HIS A 69 9.88 -5.11 25.15
C HIS A 69 10.19 -4.13 26.28
N GLY A 70 11.47 -3.77 26.45
CA GLY A 70 11.86 -2.70 27.37
C GLY A 70 11.42 -1.32 26.87
N ASP A 71 11.72 -0.27 27.63
CA ASP A 71 11.31 1.11 27.32
C ASP A 71 12.09 1.78 26.15
N GLU A 72 12.76 0.97 25.33
CA GLU A 72 13.51 1.44 24.15
C GLU A 72 12.57 2.10 23.12
N LYS A 73 13.01 3.22 22.56
CA LYS A 73 12.31 3.95 21.49
C LYS A 73 13.12 3.95 20.18
N PRO A 74 12.46 3.86 19.00
CA PRO A 74 11.01 3.78 18.80
C PRO A 74 10.44 2.40 19.18
N LYS A 75 9.19 2.38 19.66
CA LYS A 75 8.51 1.18 20.20
C LYS A 75 8.60 -0.03 19.26
N ASP A 76 8.37 0.18 17.96
CA ASP A 76 8.35 -0.90 16.97
C ASP A 76 9.73 -1.56 16.82
N LYS A 77 10.82 -0.80 16.95
CA LYS A 77 12.19 -1.34 16.96
C LYS A 77 12.40 -2.27 18.16
N ALA A 78 11.98 -1.81 19.34
CA ALA A 78 12.10 -2.58 20.58
C ALA A 78 11.32 -3.90 20.49
N GLN A 79 10.12 -3.85 19.91
CA GLN A 79 9.30 -5.03 19.64
C GLN A 79 10.00 -6.01 18.69
N VAL A 80 10.51 -5.56 17.56
CA VAL A 80 11.22 -6.44 16.60
C VAL A 80 12.46 -7.06 17.24
N ARG A 81 13.28 -6.28 17.94
CA ARG A 81 14.48 -6.80 18.65
C ARG A 81 14.11 -7.85 19.70
N ALA A 82 13.04 -7.63 20.47
CA ALA A 82 12.58 -8.58 21.47
C ALA A 82 12.18 -9.92 20.85
N VAL A 83 11.45 -9.90 19.72
CA VAL A 83 11.06 -11.12 18.99
C VAL A 83 12.28 -11.85 18.43
N VAL A 84 13.18 -11.13 17.76
CA VAL A 84 14.40 -11.74 17.18
C VAL A 84 15.24 -12.39 18.26
N LYS A 85 15.51 -11.69 19.37
CA LYS A 85 16.26 -12.23 20.49
C LYS A 85 15.56 -13.46 21.08
N PHE A 86 14.25 -13.38 21.29
CA PHE A 86 13.48 -14.49 21.84
C PHE A 86 13.66 -15.75 20.99
N PHE A 87 13.39 -15.69 19.68
CA PHE A 87 13.49 -16.86 18.83
C PHE A 87 14.93 -17.32 18.61
N ALA A 88 15.91 -16.42 18.54
CA ALA A 88 17.32 -16.79 18.50
C ALA A 88 17.75 -17.56 19.75
N ASP A 89 17.32 -17.13 20.95
CA ASP A 89 17.62 -17.82 22.20
C ASP A 89 16.95 -19.20 22.26
N ARG A 90 15.74 -19.37 21.68
CA ARG A 90 15.04 -20.67 21.58
C ARG A 90 15.70 -21.61 20.57
N ASP A 91 16.19 -21.07 19.46
CA ASP A 91 16.92 -21.82 18.44
C ASP A 91 18.24 -22.36 19.00
N HIS A 92 19.02 -21.51 19.67
CA HIS A 92 20.25 -21.94 20.36
C HIS A 92 19.98 -22.95 21.48
N ALA A 93 18.84 -22.86 22.16
CA ALA A 93 18.43 -23.82 23.18
C ALA A 93 17.83 -25.12 22.60
N GLY A 94 17.69 -25.24 21.28
CA GLY A 94 17.11 -26.42 20.61
C GLY A 94 15.60 -26.59 20.83
N ASP A 95 14.90 -25.55 21.27
CA ASP A 95 13.49 -25.61 21.67
C ASP A 95 12.57 -24.72 20.82
N LEU A 96 13.07 -24.17 19.71
CA LEU A 96 12.30 -23.37 18.75
C LEU A 96 11.14 -24.13 18.12
N ALA A 97 11.32 -25.43 17.87
CA ALA A 97 10.35 -26.31 17.19
C ALA A 97 8.93 -26.25 17.78
N ARG A 98 8.80 -26.11 19.11
CA ARG A 98 7.49 -26.08 19.79
C ARG A 98 6.62 -24.87 19.44
N PHE A 99 7.22 -23.79 18.93
CA PHE A 99 6.48 -22.57 18.59
C PHE A 99 5.78 -22.66 17.22
N PHE A 100 6.02 -23.73 16.45
CA PHE A 100 5.39 -23.98 15.15
C PHE A 100 4.06 -24.76 15.24
N ALA A 101 3.65 -25.22 16.42
CA ALA A 101 2.52 -26.15 16.60
C ALA A 101 1.12 -25.54 16.39
N GLY A 102 1.00 -24.21 16.36
CA GLY A 102 -0.29 -23.50 16.29
C GLY A 102 -1.19 -23.75 17.52
N ASP A 103 -2.47 -23.39 17.40
CA ASP A 103 -3.48 -23.65 18.44
C ASP A 103 -3.96 -25.12 18.35
N PRO A 104 -3.86 -25.91 19.44
CA PRO A 104 -4.26 -27.31 19.44
C PRO A 104 -5.77 -27.51 19.25
N ASP A 105 -6.60 -26.50 19.50
CA ASP A 105 -8.06 -26.58 19.44
C ASP A 105 -8.63 -26.31 18.03
N LEU A 106 -7.76 -26.12 17.01
CA LEU A 106 -8.20 -25.91 15.64
C LEU A 106 -8.94 -27.14 15.10
N THR A 107 -10.15 -26.92 14.56
CA THR A 107 -10.84 -27.97 13.81
C THR A 107 -10.06 -28.35 12.56
N ARG A 108 -10.32 -29.54 12.00
CA ARG A 108 -9.66 -30.00 10.76
C ARG A 108 -9.81 -29.01 9.61
N GLU A 109 -10.99 -28.39 9.47
CA GLU A 109 -11.27 -27.39 8.44
C GLU A 109 -10.55 -26.05 8.69
N GLN A 110 -10.42 -25.64 9.96
CA GLN A 110 -9.65 -24.45 10.32
C GLN A 110 -8.16 -24.67 10.10
N ARG A 111 -7.64 -25.83 10.51
CA ARG A 111 -6.25 -26.23 10.27
C ARG A 111 -5.93 -26.26 8.77
N TYR A 112 -6.82 -26.85 7.96
CA TYR A 112 -6.67 -26.85 6.50
C TYR A 112 -6.55 -25.43 5.96
N ARG A 113 -7.47 -24.52 6.31
CA ARG A 113 -7.40 -23.11 5.87
C ARG A 113 -6.14 -22.40 6.31
N VAL A 114 -5.66 -22.63 7.54
CA VAL A 114 -4.40 -22.06 8.04
C VAL A 114 -3.21 -22.55 7.22
N GLU A 115 -3.17 -23.84 6.92
CA GLU A 115 -2.06 -24.48 6.19
C GLU A 115 -2.14 -24.26 4.67
N SER A 116 -3.31 -23.91 4.10
CA SER A 116 -3.47 -23.72 2.66
C SER A 116 -3.61 -22.25 2.23
N GLU A 117 -4.20 -21.39 3.05
CA GLU A 117 -4.73 -20.09 2.61
C GLU A 117 -4.37 -18.92 3.53
N GLU A 118 -4.47 -19.09 4.86
CA GLU A 118 -4.45 -17.95 5.80
C GLU A 118 -3.12 -17.74 6.55
N ALA A 119 -2.24 -18.75 6.61
CA ALA A 119 -1.06 -18.78 7.47
C ALA A 119 -1.36 -18.72 8.98
N TRP A 120 -0.30 -18.68 9.79
CA TRP A 120 -0.35 -18.55 11.24
C TRP A 120 0.79 -17.67 11.75
N THR A 121 0.63 -17.07 12.93
CA THR A 121 1.71 -16.31 13.59
C THR A 121 2.55 -17.22 14.47
N LEU A 122 3.86 -17.23 14.25
CA LEU A 122 4.80 -18.07 15.01
C LEU A 122 4.71 -17.79 16.51
N GLY A 123 4.61 -18.84 17.32
CA GLY A 123 4.53 -18.75 18.78
C GLY A 123 3.16 -18.39 19.37
N VAL A 124 2.14 -18.20 18.52
CA VAL A 124 0.74 -18.11 18.95
C VAL A 124 0.16 -19.51 19.07
N ILE A 125 -0.11 -19.95 20.30
CA ILE A 125 -0.57 -21.33 20.60
C ILE A 125 -1.97 -21.39 21.23
N ALA A 126 -2.68 -20.26 21.31
CA ALA A 126 -4.06 -20.19 21.78
C ALA A 126 -4.77 -18.91 21.29
N ARG A 127 -6.08 -18.99 21.02
CA ARG A 127 -6.96 -17.84 20.69
C ARG A 127 -6.92 -16.65 21.67
N ALA A 128 -6.44 -16.84 22.91
CA ALA A 128 -6.31 -15.76 23.89
C ALA A 128 -4.98 -15.86 24.67
N GLN A 129 -3.86 -15.52 24.02
CA GLN A 129 -2.55 -15.49 24.68
C GLN A 129 -2.33 -14.15 25.43
N ARG A 130 -2.02 -14.22 26.74
CA ARG A 130 -1.48 -13.06 27.49
C ARG A 130 0.00 -12.86 27.11
N PRO A 131 0.54 -11.62 27.17
CA PRO A 131 1.94 -11.35 26.82
C PRO A 131 2.90 -12.24 27.61
N ILE A 132 3.78 -12.97 26.91
CA ILE A 132 4.73 -13.90 27.53
C ILE A 132 5.82 -13.10 28.26
N PRO A 133 6.04 -13.32 29.57
CA PRO A 133 7.10 -12.65 30.30
C PRO A 133 8.48 -13.22 29.92
N VAL A 134 9.41 -12.35 29.53
CA VAL A 134 10.82 -12.71 29.39
C VAL A 134 11.48 -12.50 30.75
N ARG A 135 12.05 -13.55 31.34
CA ARG A 135 12.86 -13.43 32.57
C ARG A 135 14.07 -12.54 32.27
N SER A 136 14.21 -11.45 33.01
CA SER A 136 15.37 -10.58 32.97
C SER A 136 16.56 -11.29 33.60
N ALA A 137 17.52 -11.72 32.78
CA ALA A 137 18.85 -12.01 33.27
C ALA A 137 19.57 -10.69 33.53
N THR A 138 20.04 -10.55 34.76
CA THR A 138 20.82 -9.46 35.34
C THR A 138 21.91 -8.96 34.41
N ALA A 139 22.00 -7.64 34.35
CA ALA A 139 22.98 -6.89 33.58
C ALA A 139 24.40 -7.12 34.12
N GLU A 140 25.27 -7.67 33.28
CA GLU A 140 26.68 -7.29 33.27
C GLU A 140 26.91 -6.39 32.05
N ARG A 141 27.39 -5.18 32.32
CA ARG A 141 27.61 -4.12 31.33
C ARG A 141 28.93 -4.37 30.61
N GLY A 142 28.86 -4.45 29.28
CA GLY A 142 29.91 -4.00 28.37
C GLY A 142 29.32 -2.89 27.52
N GLN A 143 29.70 -1.64 27.78
CA GLN A 143 29.10 -0.45 27.20
C GLN A 143 29.69 -0.21 25.80
N ALA A 144 28.95 -0.59 24.75
CA ALA A 144 29.12 -0.05 23.40
C ALA A 144 27.78 0.60 23.01
N ASP A 145 27.82 1.83 22.52
CA ASP A 145 26.62 2.63 22.21
C ASP A 145 25.83 1.98 21.07
N ASP A 146 24.90 1.10 21.44
CA ASP A 146 24.08 0.24 20.55
C ASP A 146 22.94 1.03 19.87
N ARG A 147 23.14 2.33 19.63
CA ARG A 147 22.21 3.22 18.95
C ARG A 147 22.57 3.30 17.46
N TYR A 148 21.64 2.85 16.61
CA TYR A 148 21.77 3.06 15.16
C TYR A 148 21.85 4.57 14.85
N ALA A 149 22.86 4.93 14.07
CA ALA A 149 22.99 6.25 13.49
C ALA A 149 22.01 6.39 12.32
N TYR A 150 20.93 7.14 12.53
CA TYR A 150 20.00 7.52 11.47
C TYR A 150 19.47 8.93 11.73
N LEU A 151 19.05 9.60 10.67
CA LEU A 151 18.49 10.94 10.74
C LEU A 151 17.13 10.89 11.43
N ARG A 152 16.93 11.72 12.47
CA ARG A 152 15.69 11.76 13.27
C ARG A 152 14.84 13.00 13.07
N ASP A 153 15.36 13.99 12.36
CA ASP A 153 14.64 15.22 12.03
C ASP A 153 13.77 15.01 10.79
N PRO A 154 12.42 15.03 10.90
CA PRO A 154 11.52 14.82 9.78
C PRO A 154 11.66 15.86 8.66
N ALA A 155 12.00 17.10 9.01
CA ALA A 155 12.20 18.17 8.03
C ALA A 155 13.46 17.91 7.20
N GLU A 156 14.55 17.52 7.87
CA GLU A 156 15.80 17.16 7.21
C GLU A 156 15.67 15.88 6.38
N ILE A 157 14.90 14.87 6.83
CA ILE A 157 14.62 13.65 6.05
C ILE A 157 13.93 14.02 4.75
N SER A 158 12.89 14.86 4.84
CA SER A 158 12.12 15.32 3.69
C SER A 158 12.99 16.16 2.74
N ARG A 159 13.78 17.10 3.28
CA ARG A 159 14.70 17.93 2.49
C ARG A 159 15.72 17.08 1.74
N ARG A 160 16.35 16.09 2.40
CA ARG A 160 17.31 15.17 1.78
C ARG A 160 16.65 14.28 0.73
N SER A 161 15.48 13.72 1.02
CA SER A 161 14.75 12.89 0.07
C SER A 161 14.42 13.64 -1.22
N LEU A 162 13.91 14.87 -1.13
CA LEU A 162 13.62 15.69 -2.30
C LEU A 162 14.87 16.11 -3.07
N ALA A 163 15.99 16.34 -2.38
CA ALA A 163 17.27 16.63 -3.02
C ALA A 163 17.79 15.43 -3.83
N LEU A 164 17.70 14.22 -3.27
CA LEU A 164 18.09 12.98 -3.98
C LEU A 164 17.25 12.76 -5.23
N ILE A 165 15.93 12.90 -5.14
CA ILE A 165 15.05 12.73 -6.31
C ILE A 165 15.39 13.74 -7.42
N ARG A 166 15.71 14.99 -7.07
CA ARG A 166 16.11 16.01 -8.06
C ARG A 166 17.48 15.74 -8.69
N ALA A 167 18.35 14.98 -8.00
CA ALA A 167 19.63 14.55 -8.55
C ALA A 167 19.49 13.34 -9.48
N GLU A 168 18.51 12.46 -9.20
CA GLU A 168 18.29 11.21 -9.97
C GLU A 168 17.35 11.38 -11.16
N ALA A 169 16.37 12.29 -11.10
CA ALA A 169 15.39 12.51 -12.16
C ALA A 169 15.55 13.89 -12.80
N ASP A 170 15.68 13.92 -14.13
CA ASP A 170 15.59 15.17 -14.88
C ASP A 170 14.14 15.69 -14.89
N LEU A 171 13.86 16.60 -13.96
CA LEU A 171 12.56 17.28 -13.90
C LEU A 171 12.46 18.48 -14.85
N THR A 172 13.55 18.88 -15.50
CA THR A 172 13.56 20.08 -16.36
C THR A 172 12.75 19.87 -17.64
N ARG A 173 12.66 18.62 -18.12
CA ARG A 173 11.79 18.20 -19.24
C ARG A 173 10.30 18.40 -19.00
N PHE A 174 9.86 18.55 -17.74
CA PHE A 174 8.45 18.80 -17.43
C PHE A 174 8.13 20.30 -17.42
N PRO A 175 6.91 20.70 -17.83
CA PRO A 175 6.40 22.05 -17.60
C PRO A 175 6.56 22.46 -16.14
N ARG A 176 6.91 23.72 -15.88
CA ARG A 176 7.17 24.22 -14.50
C ARG A 176 6.05 23.88 -13.52
N GLU A 177 4.81 23.97 -13.97
CA GLU A 177 3.62 23.64 -13.17
C GLU A 177 3.50 22.16 -12.81
N LEU A 178 4.03 21.24 -13.62
CA LEU A 178 3.95 19.79 -13.40
C LEU A 178 5.10 19.25 -12.54
N ARG A 179 6.22 19.98 -12.43
CA ARG A 179 7.41 19.55 -11.68
C ARG A 179 7.12 19.20 -10.21
N PRO A 180 6.33 19.98 -9.43
CA PRO A 180 6.02 19.61 -8.06
C PRO A 180 5.22 18.30 -7.96
N LEU A 181 4.31 18.06 -8.91
CA LEU A 181 3.54 16.82 -8.98
C LEU A 181 4.45 15.64 -9.33
N ALA A 182 5.29 15.76 -10.36
CA ALA A 182 6.25 14.71 -10.73
C ALA A 182 7.20 14.35 -9.57
N LEU A 183 7.74 15.36 -8.88
CA LEU A 183 8.56 15.19 -7.69
C LEU A 183 7.82 14.47 -6.56
N ARG A 184 6.55 14.84 -6.32
CA ARG A 184 5.72 14.20 -5.29
C ARG A 184 5.41 12.74 -5.63
N LEU A 185 5.20 12.42 -6.91
CA LEU A 185 4.97 11.04 -7.36
C LEU A 185 6.23 10.18 -7.18
N ALA A 186 7.40 10.66 -7.57
CA ALA A 186 8.67 9.98 -7.34
C ALA A 186 8.93 9.73 -5.84
N HIS A 187 8.72 10.74 -5.00
CA HIS A 187 8.84 10.60 -3.55
C HIS A 187 7.86 9.57 -3.00
N THR A 188 6.61 9.58 -3.45
CA THR A 188 5.59 8.64 -2.99
C THR A 188 5.90 7.20 -3.43
N ALA A 189 6.46 7.02 -4.62
CA ALA A 189 6.85 5.71 -5.14
C ALA A 189 8.14 5.17 -4.51
N GLY A 190 9.00 6.05 -3.98
CA GLY A 190 10.39 5.69 -3.67
C GLY A 190 11.20 5.32 -4.92
N ASP A 191 10.77 5.81 -6.10
CA ASP A 191 11.32 5.46 -7.41
C ASP A 191 11.34 6.72 -8.28
N SER A 192 12.52 7.30 -8.51
CA SER A 192 12.73 8.47 -9.36
C SER A 192 12.41 8.19 -10.83
N ALA A 193 12.62 6.96 -11.32
CA ALA A 193 12.30 6.56 -12.69
C ALA A 193 10.78 6.39 -12.95
N ILE A 194 9.93 6.62 -11.95
CA ILE A 194 8.47 6.62 -12.17
C ILE A 194 8.04 7.79 -13.05
N VAL A 195 8.77 8.91 -13.01
CA VAL A 195 8.39 10.10 -13.77
C VAL A 195 8.55 9.90 -15.29
N ASP A 196 9.34 8.91 -15.74
CA ASP A 196 9.53 8.58 -17.17
C ASP A 196 8.26 8.09 -17.85
N GLY A 197 7.35 7.49 -17.10
CA GLY A 197 6.08 7.03 -17.65
C GLY A 197 4.99 8.10 -17.64
N LEU A 198 5.23 9.30 -17.11
CA LEU A 198 4.18 10.30 -16.96
C LEU A 198 3.70 10.81 -18.32
N ALA A 199 2.38 10.85 -18.47
CA ALA A 199 1.70 11.48 -19.59
C ALA A 199 0.60 12.41 -19.08
N TRP A 200 0.40 13.52 -19.79
CA TRP A 200 -0.54 14.55 -19.38
C TRP A 200 -1.09 15.30 -20.59
N SER A 201 -2.30 15.87 -20.44
CA SER A 201 -2.82 16.83 -21.42
C SER A 201 -2.32 18.25 -21.11
N PRO A 202 -2.25 19.15 -22.12
CA PRO A 202 -1.99 20.56 -21.88
C PRO A 202 -2.93 21.18 -20.85
N GLY A 203 -2.40 21.98 -19.91
CA GLY A 203 -3.18 22.68 -18.89
C GLY A 203 -3.79 21.80 -17.79
N ALA A 204 -3.45 20.52 -17.70
CA ALA A 204 -4.04 19.59 -16.72
C ALA A 204 -3.87 20.04 -15.27
N VAL A 205 -2.68 20.52 -14.90
CA VAL A 205 -2.39 21.01 -13.55
C VAL A 205 -3.23 22.24 -13.23
N ALA A 206 -3.31 23.19 -14.16
CA ALA A 206 -4.10 24.40 -14.00
C ALA A 206 -5.61 24.09 -13.88
N ALA A 207 -6.13 23.14 -14.67
CA ALA A 207 -7.51 22.68 -14.58
C ALA A 207 -7.82 22.06 -13.22
N GLY A 208 -6.98 21.14 -12.74
CA GLY A 208 -7.14 20.52 -11.42
C GLY A 208 -7.07 21.53 -10.27
N ARG A 209 -6.13 22.47 -10.31
CA ARG A 209 -6.01 23.54 -9.31
C ARG A 209 -7.24 24.43 -9.26
N ARG A 210 -7.76 24.85 -10.41
CA ARG A 210 -8.99 25.66 -10.47
C ARG A 210 -10.19 24.91 -9.93
N ALA A 211 -10.34 23.62 -10.28
CA ALA A 211 -11.42 22.78 -9.77
C ALA A 211 -11.37 22.62 -8.25
N LEU A 212 -10.18 22.33 -7.67
CA LEU A 212 -10.01 22.25 -6.21
C LEU A 212 -10.33 23.58 -5.52
N ALA A 213 -9.87 24.70 -6.09
CA ALA A 213 -10.14 26.03 -5.54
C ALA A 213 -11.64 26.37 -5.59
N ALA A 214 -12.35 25.92 -6.63
CA ALA A 214 -13.78 26.10 -6.77
C ALA A 214 -14.63 25.14 -5.90
N GLY A 215 -14.01 24.25 -5.11
CA GLY A 215 -14.72 23.30 -4.26
C GLY A 215 -15.28 22.09 -5.02
N ALA A 216 -14.74 21.76 -6.18
CA ALA A 216 -15.20 20.63 -6.98
C ALA A 216 -15.05 19.30 -6.21
N PRO A 217 -16.02 18.37 -6.32
CA PRO A 217 -15.91 17.07 -5.67
C PRO A 217 -14.76 16.25 -6.28
N ILE A 218 -14.16 15.41 -5.44
CA ILE A 218 -13.12 14.47 -5.81
C ILE A 218 -13.71 13.06 -5.81
N LEU A 219 -13.87 12.48 -7.00
CA LEU A 219 -14.48 11.17 -7.21
C LEU A 219 -13.37 10.12 -7.28
N VAL A 220 -13.45 9.10 -6.44
CA VAL A 220 -12.36 8.12 -6.31
C VAL A 220 -12.84 6.69 -6.43
N ASP A 221 -12.03 5.86 -7.11
CA ASP A 221 -12.39 4.47 -7.40
C ASP A 221 -12.35 3.54 -6.18
N THR A 222 -11.58 3.93 -5.16
CA THR A 222 -11.36 3.11 -3.96
C THR A 222 -11.26 3.95 -2.70
N ALA A 223 -11.65 3.36 -1.57
CA ALA A 223 -11.50 3.97 -0.25
C ALA A 223 -10.02 4.26 0.10
N MET A 224 -9.06 3.52 -0.49
CA MET A 224 -7.64 3.77 -0.30
C MET A 224 -7.18 5.08 -0.94
N VAL A 225 -7.69 5.42 -2.13
CA VAL A 225 -7.43 6.74 -2.73
C VAL A 225 -8.03 7.82 -1.84
N ALA A 226 -9.28 7.65 -1.40
CA ALA A 226 -9.97 8.61 -0.52
C ALA A 226 -9.14 8.90 0.73
N ALA A 227 -8.68 7.85 1.42
CA ALA A 227 -7.97 7.98 2.68
C ALA A 227 -6.53 8.50 2.55
N GLY A 228 -5.93 8.43 1.35
CA GLY A 228 -4.62 9.03 1.07
C GLY A 228 -4.69 10.53 0.76
N ILE A 229 -5.88 11.08 0.51
CA ILE A 229 -6.07 12.49 0.22
C ILE A 229 -6.10 13.28 1.53
N SER A 230 -5.24 14.29 1.65
CA SER A 230 -5.12 15.13 2.83
C SER A 230 -5.91 16.42 2.64
N GLY A 231 -7.21 16.37 2.96
CA GLY A 231 -8.14 17.51 2.81
C GLY A 231 -7.72 18.77 3.58
N ALA A 232 -6.92 18.65 4.64
CA ALA A 232 -6.38 19.77 5.40
C ALA A 232 -5.51 20.75 4.57
N ARG A 233 -5.11 20.37 3.35
CA ARG A 233 -4.32 21.22 2.45
C ARG A 233 -5.15 21.96 1.42
N PHE A 234 -6.47 21.75 1.40
CA PHE A 234 -7.35 22.33 0.38
C PHE A 234 -7.79 23.74 0.80
N ALA A 235 -7.88 24.65 -0.17
CA ALA A 235 -8.41 25.99 0.06
C ALA A 235 -9.93 26.00 0.32
N SER A 236 -10.62 24.95 -0.13
CA SER A 236 -12.07 24.78 -0.05
C SER A 236 -12.40 23.40 0.50
N ASP A 237 -13.59 23.24 1.07
CA ASP A 237 -14.09 21.94 1.55
C ASP A 237 -14.56 21.09 0.36
N ASN A 238 -13.62 20.37 -0.24
CA ASN A 238 -13.88 19.52 -1.40
C ASN A 238 -14.36 18.13 -0.93
N ALA A 239 -15.59 17.77 -1.26
CA ALA A 239 -16.13 16.45 -0.92
C ALA A 239 -15.35 15.32 -1.61
N ILE A 240 -14.97 14.27 -0.86
CA ILE A 240 -14.30 13.08 -1.39
C ILE A 240 -15.31 11.93 -1.45
N LEU A 241 -15.68 11.50 -2.65
CA LEU A 241 -16.76 10.55 -2.87
C LEU A 241 -16.22 9.22 -3.43
N CYS A 242 -16.50 8.12 -2.73
CA CYS A 242 -16.17 6.76 -3.15
C CYS A 242 -17.43 5.89 -3.16
N ALA A 243 -17.91 5.55 -4.35
CA ALA A 243 -19.15 4.79 -4.53
C ALA A 243 -18.96 3.26 -4.48
N LEU A 244 -17.72 2.78 -4.30
CA LEU A 244 -17.40 1.34 -4.35
C LEU A 244 -18.18 0.51 -3.31
N ARG A 245 -18.52 1.10 -2.16
CA ARG A 245 -19.29 0.47 -1.08
C ARG A 245 -20.75 0.95 -1.01
N ASP A 246 -21.20 1.74 -1.99
CA ASP A 246 -22.61 2.09 -2.09
C ASP A 246 -23.44 0.80 -2.28
N PRO A 247 -24.54 0.61 -1.54
CA PRO A 247 -25.38 -0.59 -1.67
C PRO A 247 -25.83 -0.87 -3.10
N ARG A 248 -26.06 0.19 -3.91
CA ARG A 248 -26.51 0.10 -5.31
C ARG A 248 -25.43 -0.44 -6.26
N THR A 249 -24.16 -0.35 -5.89
CA THR A 249 -23.03 -0.73 -6.75
C THR A 249 -23.04 -2.22 -7.08
N ALA A 250 -23.45 -3.08 -6.14
CA ALA A 250 -23.50 -4.52 -6.37
C ALA A 250 -24.59 -4.90 -7.39
N GLU A 251 -25.78 -4.29 -7.27
CA GLU A 251 -26.89 -4.49 -8.20
C GLU A 251 -26.55 -3.97 -9.59
N LEU A 252 -25.95 -2.77 -9.68
CA LEU A 252 -25.49 -2.19 -10.95
C LEU A 252 -24.42 -3.07 -11.63
N ALA A 253 -23.47 -3.63 -10.87
CA ALA A 253 -22.44 -4.51 -11.41
C ALA A 253 -23.05 -5.75 -12.08
N THR A 254 -24.04 -6.36 -11.43
CA THR A 254 -24.77 -7.51 -11.99
C THR A 254 -25.57 -7.10 -13.22
N ALA A 255 -26.33 -6.00 -13.15
CA ALA A 255 -27.17 -5.53 -14.26
C ALA A 255 -26.37 -5.17 -15.52
N LEU A 256 -25.18 -4.60 -15.33
CA LEU A 256 -24.29 -4.19 -16.43
C LEU A 256 -23.31 -5.29 -16.86
N GLY A 257 -23.28 -6.43 -16.18
CA GLY A 257 -22.33 -7.51 -16.47
C GLY A 257 -20.86 -7.07 -16.31
N THR A 258 -20.57 -6.20 -15.34
CA THR A 258 -19.24 -5.57 -15.19
C THR A 258 -18.73 -5.65 -13.74
N THR A 259 -17.51 -5.17 -13.52
CA THR A 259 -16.91 -5.13 -12.17
C THR A 259 -17.59 -4.08 -11.29
N ARG A 260 -17.59 -4.28 -9.96
CA ARG A 260 -18.07 -3.28 -9.00
C ARG A 260 -17.42 -1.91 -9.17
N SER A 261 -16.12 -1.85 -9.45
CA SER A 261 -15.43 -0.57 -9.65
C SER A 261 -15.88 0.16 -10.91
N ALA A 262 -16.19 -0.57 -12.00
CA ALA A 262 -16.80 0.02 -13.19
C ALA A 262 -18.23 0.49 -12.89
N ALA A 263 -19.08 -0.37 -12.32
CA ALA A 263 -20.45 -0.02 -11.99
C ALA A 263 -20.56 1.17 -11.02
N ALA A 264 -19.61 1.33 -10.09
CA ALA A 264 -19.57 2.47 -9.17
C ALA A 264 -19.45 3.83 -9.90
N VAL A 265 -18.91 3.86 -11.13
CA VAL A 265 -18.77 5.07 -11.94
C VAL A 265 -20.14 5.57 -12.42
N GLU A 266 -21.15 4.71 -12.56
CA GLU A 266 -22.52 5.15 -12.87
C GLU A 266 -23.09 6.07 -11.78
N LEU A 267 -22.73 5.81 -10.52
CA LEU A 267 -23.12 6.62 -9.37
C LEU A 267 -22.39 7.97 -9.30
N TRP A 268 -21.39 8.20 -10.15
CA TRP A 268 -20.69 9.48 -10.25
C TRP A 268 -21.38 10.48 -11.16
N ARG A 269 -22.29 10.06 -12.05
CA ARG A 269 -22.93 10.92 -13.05
C ARG A 269 -23.48 12.24 -12.49
N PRO A 270 -24.17 12.28 -11.32
CA PRO A 270 -24.68 13.53 -10.76
C PRO A 270 -23.59 14.52 -10.33
N TYR A 271 -22.37 14.02 -10.07
CA TYR A 271 -21.25 14.80 -9.54
C TYR A 271 -20.15 15.03 -10.57
N LEU A 272 -20.25 14.44 -11.77
CA LEU A 272 -19.12 14.32 -12.69
C LEU A 272 -18.73 15.66 -13.36
N ALA A 273 -19.70 16.55 -13.56
CA ALA A 273 -19.47 17.85 -14.19
C ALA A 273 -18.45 18.69 -13.40
N GLY A 274 -17.28 18.95 -14.00
CA GLY A 274 -16.23 19.75 -13.36
C GLY A 274 -15.50 19.09 -12.20
N ALA A 275 -15.79 17.83 -11.87
CA ALA A 275 -15.12 17.09 -10.81
C ALA A 275 -13.65 16.79 -11.10
N ILE A 276 -12.93 16.41 -10.06
CA ILE A 276 -11.64 15.74 -10.20
C ILE A 276 -11.86 14.26 -9.99
N VAL A 277 -11.51 13.44 -10.97
CA VAL A 277 -11.62 11.99 -10.88
C VAL A 277 -10.24 11.40 -10.63
N ALA A 278 -10.07 10.63 -9.56
CA ALA A 278 -8.81 9.96 -9.22
C ALA A 278 -8.99 8.45 -9.13
N ILE A 279 -8.41 7.73 -10.10
CA ILE A 279 -8.51 6.27 -10.22
C ILE A 279 -7.14 5.69 -9.91
N GLY A 280 -7.00 5.01 -8.77
CA GLY A 280 -5.73 4.46 -8.32
C GLY A 280 -5.61 2.95 -8.42
N ASN A 281 -6.71 2.22 -8.59
CA ASN A 281 -6.73 0.77 -8.49
C ASN A 281 -7.32 0.09 -9.72
N ALA A 282 -8.53 0.44 -10.14
CA ALA A 282 -9.30 -0.35 -11.09
C ALA A 282 -9.20 0.18 -12.54
N PRO A 283 -8.53 -0.55 -13.46
CA PRO A 283 -8.53 -0.19 -14.89
C PRO A 283 -9.94 -0.18 -15.48
N THR A 284 -10.82 -1.07 -15.01
CA THR A 284 -12.22 -1.15 -15.46
C THR A 284 -13.03 0.09 -15.09
N ALA A 285 -12.75 0.74 -13.95
CA ALA A 285 -13.36 2.02 -13.62
C ALA A 285 -12.92 3.12 -14.61
N LEU A 286 -11.65 3.10 -15.02
CA LEU A 286 -11.15 4.05 -16.01
C LEU A 286 -11.79 3.82 -17.38
N TYR A 287 -11.83 2.57 -17.87
CA TYR A 287 -12.53 2.27 -19.13
C TYR A 287 -13.98 2.71 -19.12
N HIS A 288 -14.72 2.35 -18.07
CA HIS A 288 -16.13 2.69 -17.99
C HIS A 288 -16.36 4.21 -17.91
N LEU A 289 -15.50 4.94 -17.18
CA LEU A 289 -15.53 6.40 -17.19
C LEU A 289 -15.38 6.98 -18.61
N LEU A 290 -14.45 6.45 -19.40
CA LEU A 290 -14.26 6.88 -20.78
C LEU A 290 -15.48 6.55 -21.65
N GLU A 291 -16.09 5.38 -21.48
CA GLU A 291 -17.32 4.98 -22.20
C GLU A 291 -18.51 5.90 -21.89
N ILE A 292 -18.75 6.23 -20.62
CA ILE A 292 -19.87 7.10 -20.26
C ILE A 292 -19.64 8.53 -20.75
N ILE A 293 -18.40 9.04 -20.76
CA ILE A 293 -18.08 10.35 -21.34
C ILE A 293 -18.25 10.31 -22.87
N ALA A 294 -17.87 9.21 -23.52
CA ALA A 294 -18.02 9.05 -24.96
C ALA A 294 -19.49 9.06 -25.40
N THR A 295 -20.39 8.59 -24.54
CA THR A 295 -21.85 8.54 -24.74
C THR A 295 -22.61 9.77 -24.21
N GLY A 296 -21.89 10.82 -23.79
CA GLY A 296 -22.48 12.12 -23.48
C GLY A 296 -22.62 12.46 -21.99
N ALA A 297 -22.04 11.68 -21.07
CA ALA A 297 -21.93 12.11 -19.69
C ALA A 297 -21.14 13.43 -19.56
N ALA A 298 -21.44 14.19 -18.51
CA ALA A 298 -20.72 15.41 -18.19
C ALA A 298 -19.22 15.15 -18.02
N LYS A 299 -18.39 16.13 -18.39
CA LYS A 299 -16.93 15.96 -18.35
C LYS A 299 -16.38 16.40 -16.99
N PRO A 300 -15.48 15.62 -16.37
CA PRO A 300 -14.70 16.10 -15.23
C PRO A 300 -13.73 17.19 -15.68
N ALA A 301 -13.32 18.05 -14.74
CA ALA A 301 -12.28 19.04 -14.98
C ALA A 301 -10.90 18.39 -15.16
N LEU A 302 -10.66 17.25 -14.50
CA LEU A 302 -9.40 16.51 -14.57
C LEU A 302 -9.59 15.03 -14.24
N ILE A 303 -8.95 14.14 -15.01
CA ILE A 303 -8.80 12.72 -14.68
C ILE A 303 -7.35 12.41 -14.29
N LEU A 304 -7.16 11.94 -13.06
CA LEU A 304 -5.92 11.39 -12.53
C LEU A 304 -5.97 9.85 -12.66
N GLY A 305 -5.51 9.34 -13.79
CA GLY A 305 -5.57 7.92 -14.13
C GLY A 305 -4.30 7.17 -13.71
N PHE A 306 -4.29 6.60 -12.51
CA PHE A 306 -3.18 5.80 -12.00
C PHE A 306 -3.56 4.36 -11.61
N PRO A 307 -4.47 3.64 -12.30
CA PRO A 307 -4.71 2.24 -11.97
C PRO A 307 -3.40 1.43 -12.08
N VAL A 308 -3.16 0.58 -11.09
CA VAL A 308 -2.06 -0.39 -11.06
C VAL A 308 -2.57 -1.74 -11.52
N GLY A 309 -1.75 -2.52 -12.19
CA GLY A 309 -2.12 -3.90 -12.51
C GLY A 309 -1.33 -4.52 -13.64
N PHE A 310 -1.41 -5.84 -13.73
CA PHE A 310 -0.78 -6.62 -14.80
C PHE A 310 -1.69 -6.78 -16.02
N VAL A 311 -3.00 -6.63 -15.84
CA VAL A 311 -4.03 -6.81 -16.87
C VAL A 311 -4.83 -5.51 -16.99
N GLY A 312 -4.89 -4.95 -18.20
CA GLY A 312 -5.74 -3.80 -18.53
C GLY A 312 -5.26 -2.44 -18.02
N ALA A 313 -4.34 -2.38 -17.04
CA ALA A 313 -3.88 -1.10 -16.47
C ALA A 313 -3.11 -0.25 -17.49
N GLY A 314 -2.16 -0.85 -18.21
CA GLY A 314 -1.36 -0.12 -19.21
C GLY A 314 -2.24 0.37 -20.35
N GLU A 315 -3.13 -0.49 -20.82
CA GLU A 315 -4.07 -0.26 -21.91
C GLU A 315 -5.11 0.81 -21.53
N ALA A 316 -5.67 0.77 -20.31
CA ALA A 316 -6.65 1.76 -19.85
C ALA A 316 -6.04 3.16 -19.77
N LYS A 317 -4.78 3.27 -19.32
CA LYS A 317 -4.06 4.54 -19.22
C LYS A 317 -3.63 5.05 -20.59
N ALA A 318 -3.26 4.16 -21.52
CA ALA A 318 -3.05 4.52 -22.92
C ALA A 318 -4.35 5.01 -23.58
N ALA A 319 -5.48 4.34 -23.31
CA ALA A 319 -6.79 4.76 -23.77
C ALA A 319 -7.17 6.14 -23.24
N LEU A 320 -6.93 6.43 -21.95
CA LEU A 320 -7.10 7.77 -21.38
C LEU A 320 -6.23 8.81 -22.11
N ALA A 321 -4.96 8.49 -22.36
CA ALA A 321 -4.05 9.40 -23.04
C ALA A 321 -4.47 9.70 -24.49
N ALA A 322 -5.07 8.73 -25.17
CA ALA A 322 -5.57 8.84 -26.54
C ALA A 322 -7.04 9.31 -26.63
N PHE A 323 -7.76 9.40 -25.51
CA PHE A 323 -9.22 9.57 -25.50
C PHE A 323 -9.70 10.87 -26.17
N GLY A 324 -8.93 11.95 -26.02
CA GLY A 324 -9.29 13.26 -26.52
C GLY A 324 -10.56 13.82 -25.87
N ARG A 325 -11.42 14.49 -26.66
CA ARG A 325 -12.72 15.05 -26.23
C ARG A 325 -12.63 16.20 -25.21
N GLY A 326 -11.47 16.85 -25.09
CA GLY A 326 -11.29 18.04 -24.25
C GLY A 326 -11.29 17.78 -22.76
N VAL A 327 -11.12 16.52 -22.33
CA VAL A 327 -10.95 16.16 -20.92
C VAL A 327 -9.48 16.26 -20.55
N ALA A 328 -9.15 17.00 -19.50
CA ALA A 328 -7.78 17.07 -19.04
C ALA A 328 -7.40 15.79 -18.29
N TYR A 329 -6.14 15.35 -18.41
CA TYR A 329 -5.66 14.16 -17.72
C TYR A 329 -4.21 14.26 -17.25
N ILE A 330 -3.88 13.48 -16.22
CA ILE A 330 -2.51 13.07 -15.86
C ILE A 330 -2.53 11.57 -15.56
N THR A 331 -1.60 10.83 -16.13
CA THR A 331 -1.50 9.37 -16.00
C THR A 331 -0.05 8.90 -16.02
N LEU A 332 0.15 7.60 -15.85
CA LEU A 332 1.44 6.92 -15.86
C LEU A 332 1.37 5.69 -16.78
N HIS A 333 2.09 5.64 -17.89
CA HIS A 333 2.08 4.49 -18.79
C HIS A 333 2.59 3.19 -18.12
N GLY A 334 2.23 2.04 -18.71
CA GLY A 334 2.62 0.71 -18.23
C GLY A 334 1.83 0.24 -17.01
N ARG A 335 2.41 -0.66 -16.21
CA ARG A 335 1.72 -1.37 -15.11
C ARG A 335 1.72 -0.64 -13.76
N ARG A 336 2.70 0.25 -13.55
CA ARG A 336 2.88 1.01 -12.30
C ARG A 336 1.71 1.97 -12.09
N GLY A 337 1.34 2.22 -10.85
CA GLY A 337 0.16 2.99 -10.50
C GLY A 337 -0.08 2.89 -9.00
N GLY A 338 -1.32 3.00 -8.59
CA GLY A 338 -1.74 2.68 -7.23
C GLY A 338 -2.46 3.84 -6.57
N SER A 339 -3.21 3.50 -5.53
CA SER A 339 -3.95 4.48 -4.73
C SER A 339 -3.05 5.56 -4.13
N ALA A 340 -1.83 5.21 -3.75
CA ALA A 340 -0.84 6.16 -3.23
C ALA A 340 -0.47 7.23 -4.26
N LEU A 341 -0.26 6.85 -5.52
CA LEU A 341 0.08 7.80 -6.59
C LEU A 341 -1.12 8.67 -6.98
N ALA A 342 -2.31 8.09 -7.09
CA ALA A 342 -3.53 8.85 -7.35
C ALA A 342 -3.79 9.90 -6.27
N ALA A 343 -3.69 9.51 -4.99
CA ALA A 343 -3.85 10.43 -3.87
C ALA A 343 -2.72 11.48 -3.80
N ALA A 344 -1.48 11.09 -4.06
CA ALA A 344 -0.34 12.01 -4.12
C ALA A 344 -0.49 13.04 -5.25
N ALA A 345 -1.03 12.65 -6.40
CA ALA A 345 -1.35 13.57 -7.49
C ALA A 345 -2.41 14.60 -7.05
N VAL A 346 -3.50 14.17 -6.41
CA VAL A 346 -4.51 15.09 -5.84
C VAL A 346 -3.86 16.06 -4.84
N ASN A 347 -3.09 15.54 -3.87
CA ASN A 347 -2.43 16.35 -2.84
C ASN A 347 -1.42 17.36 -3.42
N ALA A 348 -0.75 17.00 -4.52
CA ALA A 348 0.20 17.88 -5.21
C ALA A 348 -0.50 19.04 -5.94
N LEU A 349 -1.73 18.84 -6.41
CA LEU A 349 -2.53 19.91 -7.01
C LEU A 349 -2.92 20.96 -5.96
N ALA A 350 -3.27 20.52 -4.75
CA ALA A 350 -3.64 21.40 -3.64
C ALA A 350 -2.47 22.22 -3.07
N SER A 351 -1.25 21.72 -3.18
CA SER A 351 -0.07 22.38 -2.62
C SER A 351 0.50 23.40 -3.62
N THR A 352 0.74 24.63 -3.18
CA THR A 352 1.47 25.65 -3.94
C THR A 352 2.99 25.47 -3.82
N GLY A 353 3.51 24.26 -4.06
CA GLY A 353 4.95 23.97 -4.03
C GLY A 353 5.56 23.88 -2.63
#